data_AF-A0A927H3I4-F1
#
_entry.id   AF-A0A927H3I4-F1
#
_cell.length_a   1.000
_cell.length_b   1.000
_cell.length_c   1.000
_cell.angle_alpha   90.00
_cell.angle_beta   90.00
_cell.angle_gamma   90.00
#
_symmetry.space_group_name_H-M   'P 1'
#
loop_
_entity.id
_entity.type
_entity.pdbx_description
1 polymer ?
#
loop_
_entity_poly.entity_id
_entity_poly.type
_entity_poly.pdbx_seq_one_letter_code
_entity_poly.pdbx_strand_id
1 'polypeptide(L)'
;MQWSDELSGTSRITEMRHRVQGSNESVLTWKWPAGIDFVYVYLFPAEAEQPPQQRPPAAMKLYTREEYKAKAGYRGRLDGIGRYAYRVYPCVRKPEGIVVLRQEDGDNLIRFAAAKARIRYSIKTGMALFRKYQPVRIELTSEVAVPKEALCYVLKEGRMPLHPEDGTVYPFIDDIQPGRNVLPDIEIPKNSRIKLFFTDGKKYGELFELIPE
;
A
#
# COMPACT_ATOMS: atom_id res chain seq x y z
N MET A 1 -26.26 10.55 5.54
CA MET A 1 -26.21 9.99 4.17
C MET A 1 -27.25 8.88 4.09
N GLN A 2 -28.14 8.91 3.11
CA GLN A 2 -29.20 7.91 2.98
C GLN A 2 -28.81 6.84 1.98
N TRP A 3 -29.09 5.57 2.30
CA TRP A 3 -28.79 4.41 1.45
C TRP A 3 -30.10 3.77 0.98
N SER A 4 -30.12 3.29 -0.26
CA SER A 4 -31.21 2.50 -0.82
C SER A 4 -30.68 1.22 -1.45
N ASP A 5 -31.42 0.12 -1.30
CA ASP A 5 -31.14 -1.16 -1.96
C ASP A 5 -31.82 -1.26 -3.35
N GLU A 6 -32.48 -0.19 -3.81
CA GLU A 6 -33.17 -0.08 -5.11
C GLU A 6 -32.18 0.10 -6.28
N LEU A 7 -31.18 -0.78 -6.40
CA LEU A 7 -30.22 -0.76 -7.49
C LEU A 7 -30.79 -1.45 -8.74
N SER A 8 -31.12 -0.66 -9.76
CA SER A 8 -31.49 -1.21 -11.07
C SER A 8 -30.25 -1.64 -11.87
N GLY A 9 -30.38 -2.66 -12.72
CA GLY A 9 -29.27 -3.14 -13.57
C GLY A 9 -28.64 -2.04 -14.44
N THR A 10 -29.44 -1.08 -14.91
CA THR A 10 -29.01 0.06 -15.73
C THR A 10 -28.30 1.17 -14.94
N SER A 11 -28.47 1.19 -13.62
CA SER A 11 -27.88 2.18 -12.72
C SER A 11 -26.54 1.73 -12.13
N ARG A 12 -26.05 0.54 -12.49
CA ARG A 12 -24.83 -0.07 -11.92
C ARG A 12 -23.56 0.59 -12.42
N ILE A 13 -22.60 0.76 -11.51
CA ILE A 13 -21.22 1.05 -11.88
C ILE A 13 -20.59 -0.22 -12.39
N THR A 14 -19.95 -0.13 -13.55
CA THR A 14 -19.28 -1.25 -14.23
C THR A 14 -18.04 -0.75 -14.96
N GLU A 15 -17.19 -1.69 -15.41
CA GLU A 15 -16.01 -1.41 -16.22
C GLU A 15 -15.04 -0.40 -15.58
N MET A 16 -14.84 -0.51 -14.26
CA MET A 16 -13.87 0.32 -13.55
C MET A 16 -12.45 0.04 -14.05
N ARG A 17 -11.70 1.11 -14.31
CA ARG A 17 -10.28 1.07 -14.69
C ARG A 17 -9.54 2.17 -13.95
N HIS A 18 -8.33 1.84 -13.49
CA HIS A 18 -7.45 2.75 -12.78
C HIS A 18 -6.10 2.81 -13.48
N ARG A 19 -5.50 3.99 -13.51
CA ARG A 19 -4.11 4.20 -13.93
C ARG A 19 -3.47 5.30 -13.09
N VAL A 20 -2.17 5.17 -12.86
CA VAL A 20 -1.35 6.24 -12.30
C VAL A 20 -0.76 7.06 -13.44
N GLN A 21 -0.82 8.39 -13.33
CA GLN A 21 -0.13 9.33 -14.22
C GLN A 21 0.88 10.15 -13.41
N GLY A 22 2.11 10.28 -13.92
CA GLY A 22 3.17 10.96 -13.19
C GLY A 22 3.53 10.29 -11.86
N SER A 23 3.94 11.08 -10.87
CA SER A 23 4.38 10.56 -9.57
C SER A 23 3.22 10.19 -8.64
N ASN A 24 2.17 11.01 -8.54
CA ASN A 24 1.13 10.85 -7.52
C ASN A 24 -0.31 11.09 -8.02
N GLU A 25 -0.55 11.23 -9.33
CA GLU A 25 -1.92 11.42 -9.86
C GLU A 25 -2.57 10.07 -10.18
N SER A 26 -3.72 9.82 -9.57
CA SER A 26 -4.58 8.67 -9.87
C SER A 26 -5.70 9.10 -10.80
N VAL A 27 -5.90 8.34 -11.87
CA VAL A 27 -7.03 8.51 -12.79
C VAL A 27 -7.89 7.27 -12.75
N LEU A 28 -9.12 7.45 -12.27
CA LEU A 28 -10.16 6.44 -12.19
C LEU A 28 -11.22 6.69 -13.25
N THR A 29 -11.58 5.64 -14.00
CA THR A 29 -12.63 5.67 -15.01
C THR A 29 -13.58 4.50 -14.81
N TRP A 30 -14.82 4.66 -15.25
CA TRP A 30 -15.85 3.63 -15.25
C TRP A 30 -16.86 3.92 -16.37
N LYS A 31 -17.71 2.95 -16.68
CA LYS A 31 -18.85 3.18 -17.55
C LYS A 31 -19.92 3.94 -16.77
N TRP A 32 -20.18 5.17 -17.19
CA TRP A 32 -21.18 6.00 -16.55
C TRP A 32 -22.59 5.43 -16.78
N PRO A 33 -23.35 5.05 -15.73
CA PRO A 33 -24.66 4.43 -15.89
C PRO A 33 -25.71 5.39 -16.44
N ALA A 34 -26.74 4.84 -17.10
CA ALA A 34 -27.84 5.62 -17.63
C ALA A 34 -28.74 6.13 -16.49
N GLY A 35 -29.24 7.38 -16.61
CA GLY A 35 -30.14 7.97 -15.62
C GLY A 35 -29.50 8.36 -14.28
N ILE A 36 -28.17 8.34 -14.19
CA ILE A 36 -27.42 8.78 -13.00
C ILE A 36 -26.70 10.08 -13.32
N ASP A 37 -26.90 11.11 -12.49
CA ASP A 37 -26.29 12.43 -12.69
C ASP A 37 -25.03 12.63 -11.84
N PHE A 38 -24.92 11.90 -10.73
CA PHE A 38 -23.80 12.01 -9.81
C PHE A 38 -23.54 10.67 -9.10
N VAL A 39 -22.29 10.51 -8.67
CA VAL A 39 -21.81 9.35 -7.93
C VAL A 39 -21.07 9.79 -6.67
N TYR A 40 -20.95 8.91 -5.68
CA TYR A 40 -19.94 9.06 -4.64
C TYR A 40 -18.71 8.21 -4.95
N VAL A 41 -17.54 8.82 -4.84
CA VAL A 41 -16.24 8.14 -4.94
C VAL A 41 -15.65 8.02 -3.54
N TYR A 42 -15.33 6.81 -3.11
CA TYR A 42 -14.74 6.50 -1.81
C TYR A 42 -13.35 5.91 -2.01
N LEU A 43 -12.32 6.56 -1.47
CA LEU A 43 -10.93 6.08 -1.45
C LEU A 43 -10.56 5.65 -0.03
N PHE A 44 -9.95 4.48 0.10
CA PHE A 44 -9.54 3.93 1.38
C PHE A 44 -8.32 3.00 1.23
N PRO A 45 -7.52 2.79 2.30
CA PRO A 45 -6.52 1.73 2.33
C PRO A 45 -7.18 0.37 2.09
N ALA A 46 -6.60 -0.48 1.24
CA ALA A 46 -7.27 -1.70 0.75
C ALA A 46 -7.67 -2.66 1.89
N GLU A 47 -6.93 -2.64 2.99
CA GLU A 47 -7.09 -3.45 4.20
C GLU A 47 -8.09 -2.86 5.20
N ALA A 48 -8.53 -1.61 4.99
CA ALA A 48 -9.38 -0.85 5.91
C ALA A 48 -10.77 -0.58 5.30
N GLU A 49 -11.30 -1.50 4.49
CA GLU A 49 -12.65 -1.37 3.96
C GLU A 49 -13.68 -1.39 5.09
N GLN A 50 -14.44 -0.32 5.22
CA GLN A 50 -15.52 -0.24 6.19
C GLN A 50 -16.86 -0.63 5.57
N PRO A 51 -17.77 -1.25 6.35
CA PRO A 51 -19.16 -1.46 5.94
C PRO A 51 -19.86 -0.14 5.57
N PRO A 52 -20.83 -0.14 4.64
CA PRO A 52 -21.51 1.07 4.16
C PRO A 52 -21.97 2.06 5.23
N GLN A 53 -22.48 1.53 6.34
CA GLN A 53 -23.05 2.29 7.44
C GLN A 53 -22.00 3.00 8.30
N GLN A 54 -20.75 2.52 8.26
CA GLN A 54 -19.64 3.04 9.07
C GLN A 54 -18.71 3.97 8.28
N ARG A 55 -18.87 4.00 6.94
CA ARG A 55 -18.02 4.82 6.07
C ARG A 55 -18.18 6.31 6.41
N PRO A 56 -17.08 7.06 6.62
CA PRO A 56 -17.15 8.47 6.97
C PRO A 56 -17.71 9.28 5.80
N PRO A 57 -18.76 10.10 5.98
CA PRO A 57 -19.28 10.94 4.89
C PRO A 57 -18.21 11.88 4.30
N ALA A 58 -17.28 12.35 5.13
CA ALA A 58 -16.16 13.20 4.70
C ALA A 58 -15.16 12.49 3.77
N ALA A 59 -15.11 11.15 3.80
CA ALA A 59 -14.26 10.35 2.91
C ALA A 59 -14.95 10.03 1.57
N MET A 60 -16.23 10.37 1.42
CA MET A 60 -17.00 10.17 0.20
C MET A 60 -17.12 11.48 -0.59
N LYS A 61 -16.51 11.52 -1.78
CA LYS A 61 -16.56 12.68 -2.65
C LYS A 61 -17.71 12.55 -3.66
N LEU A 62 -18.64 13.49 -3.62
CA LEU A 62 -19.67 13.62 -4.65
C LEU A 62 -19.00 14.07 -5.96
N TYR A 63 -19.37 13.44 -7.08
CA TYR A 63 -18.78 13.70 -8.38
C TYR A 63 -19.84 13.64 -9.48
N THR A 64 -19.91 14.68 -10.32
CA THR A 64 -20.97 14.76 -11.35
C THR A 64 -20.53 14.18 -12.69
N ARG A 65 -21.52 13.89 -13.55
CA ARG A 65 -21.28 13.42 -14.92
C ARG A 65 -20.52 14.44 -15.74
N GLU A 66 -20.81 15.73 -15.56
CA GLU A 66 -20.15 16.84 -16.24
C GLU A 66 -18.68 16.92 -15.84
N GLU A 67 -18.36 16.81 -14.55
CA GLU A 67 -16.98 16.77 -14.07
C GLU A 67 -16.22 15.59 -14.65
N TYR A 68 -16.85 14.41 -14.67
CA TYR A 68 -16.27 13.19 -15.24
C TYR A 68 -15.94 13.32 -16.71
N LYS A 69 -16.86 13.88 -17.52
CA LYS A 69 -16.62 14.17 -18.94
C LYS A 69 -15.50 15.19 -19.12
N ALA A 70 -15.53 16.28 -18.36
CA ALA A 70 -14.56 17.37 -18.46
C ALA A 70 -13.13 16.92 -18.12
N LYS A 71 -12.96 16.02 -17.16
CA LYS A 71 -11.64 15.53 -16.69
C LYS A 71 -11.23 14.18 -17.27
N ALA A 72 -12.05 13.63 -18.17
CA ALA A 72 -11.91 12.28 -18.74
C ALA A 72 -11.73 11.20 -17.66
N GLY A 73 -12.52 11.28 -16.60
CA GLY A 73 -12.41 10.44 -15.41
C GLY A 73 -12.57 11.21 -14.10
N TYR A 74 -12.40 10.49 -12.99
CA TYR A 74 -12.10 11.05 -11.68
C TYR A 74 -10.59 11.14 -11.49
N ARG A 75 -10.11 12.31 -11.07
CA ARG A 75 -8.70 12.55 -10.74
C ARG A 75 -8.55 12.72 -9.23
N GLY A 76 -7.69 11.91 -8.64
CA GLY A 76 -7.34 11.95 -7.22
C GLY A 76 -5.83 12.08 -7.04
N ARG A 77 -5.41 12.57 -5.88
CA ARG A 77 -4.01 12.47 -5.44
C ARG A 77 -3.84 11.23 -4.57
N LEU A 78 -2.75 10.51 -4.79
CA LEU A 78 -2.31 9.43 -3.93
C LEU A 78 -1.17 9.97 -3.07
N ASP A 79 -1.53 10.55 -1.93
CA ASP A 79 -0.57 10.97 -0.92
C ASP A 79 -0.51 9.85 0.13
N GLY A 80 0.28 8.80 -0.17
CA GLY A 80 0.40 7.64 0.71
C GLY A 80 1.11 6.46 0.08
N ILE A 81 1.46 5.49 0.93
CA ILE A 81 2.20 4.28 0.59
C ILE A 81 1.27 3.07 0.76
N GLY A 82 1.48 2.03 -0.05
CA GLY A 82 0.82 0.74 0.11
C GLY A 82 -0.35 0.53 -0.84
N ARG A 83 -1.37 -0.23 -0.42
CA ARG A 83 -2.51 -0.59 -1.27
C ARG A 83 -3.73 0.24 -0.94
N TYR A 84 -4.40 0.68 -2.00
CA TYR A 84 -5.62 1.46 -1.90
C TYR A 84 -6.72 0.84 -2.73
N ALA A 85 -7.93 1.27 -2.45
CA ALA A 85 -9.10 0.90 -3.21
C ALA A 85 -9.99 2.12 -3.45
N TYR A 86 -10.56 2.19 -4.64
CA TYR A 86 -11.71 3.04 -4.91
C TYR A 86 -12.97 2.20 -4.94
N ARG A 87 -14.03 2.68 -4.32
CA ARG A 87 -15.39 2.21 -4.53
C ARG A 87 -16.28 3.36 -4.99
N VAL A 88 -17.09 3.13 -6.03
CA VAL A 88 -17.96 4.15 -6.62
C VAL A 88 -19.41 3.75 -6.45
N TYR A 89 -20.26 4.67 -5.99
CA TYR A 89 -21.69 4.40 -5.81
C TYR A 89 -22.52 5.30 -6.71
N PRO A 90 -23.47 4.73 -7.47
CA PRO A 90 -24.45 5.51 -8.17
C PRO A 90 -25.38 6.17 -7.17
N CYS A 91 -25.85 7.38 -7.48
CA CYS A 91 -26.70 8.14 -6.58
C CYS A 91 -27.86 8.77 -7.35
N VAL A 92 -28.97 8.97 -6.65
CA VAL A 92 -30.17 9.61 -7.19
C VAL A 92 -30.57 10.78 -6.31
N ARG A 93 -31.17 11.79 -6.94
CA ARG A 93 -31.73 12.93 -6.22
C ARG A 93 -33.19 12.62 -5.90
N LYS A 94 -33.53 12.57 -4.61
CA LYS A 94 -34.90 12.53 -4.12
C LYS A 94 -35.24 13.88 -3.45
N PRO A 95 -36.52 14.21 -3.21
CA PRO A 95 -36.92 15.45 -2.54
C PRO A 95 -36.19 15.69 -1.19
N GLU A 96 -35.95 14.62 -0.46
CA GLU A 96 -35.25 14.57 0.83
C GLU A 96 -33.72 14.69 0.74
N GLY A 97 -33.16 14.66 -0.48
CA GLY A 97 -31.73 14.83 -0.73
C GLY A 97 -31.12 13.75 -1.62
N ILE A 98 -29.81 13.57 -1.48
CA ILE A 98 -29.07 12.55 -2.24
C ILE A 98 -29.19 11.20 -1.55
N VAL A 99 -29.66 10.21 -2.31
CA VAL A 99 -29.73 8.81 -1.90
C VAL A 99 -28.69 8.01 -2.65
N VAL A 100 -27.86 7.29 -1.91
CA VAL A 100 -26.81 6.40 -2.42
C VAL A 100 -27.40 5.04 -2.72
N LEU A 101 -27.25 4.55 -3.95
CA LEU A 101 -27.68 3.21 -4.32
C LEU A 101 -26.60 2.21 -3.89
N ARG A 102 -26.99 1.23 -3.07
CA ARG A 102 -26.06 0.25 -2.53
C ARG A 102 -25.64 -0.73 -3.62
N GLN A 103 -24.34 -0.72 -3.93
CA GLN A 103 -23.67 -1.70 -4.78
C GLN A 103 -22.41 -2.14 -4.03
N GLU A 104 -22.31 -3.42 -3.66
CA GLU A 104 -21.22 -3.96 -2.83
C GLU A 104 -20.44 -5.08 -3.50
N ASP A 105 -20.76 -5.39 -4.76
CA ASP A 105 -20.04 -6.36 -5.57
C ASP A 105 -18.68 -5.83 -6.07
N GLY A 106 -17.99 -6.64 -6.87
CA GLY A 106 -16.68 -6.29 -7.41
C GLY A 106 -16.72 -5.28 -8.56
N ASP A 107 -17.87 -5.05 -9.20
CA ASP A 107 -17.95 -4.20 -10.40
C ASP A 107 -17.71 -2.72 -10.08
N ASN A 108 -18.03 -2.32 -8.85
CA ASN A 108 -17.84 -0.96 -8.37
C ASN A 108 -16.64 -0.79 -7.44
N LEU A 109 -15.73 -1.77 -7.41
CA LEU A 109 -14.51 -1.75 -6.61
C LEU A 109 -13.28 -1.94 -7.51
N ILE A 110 -12.25 -1.14 -7.31
CA ILE A 110 -10.92 -1.40 -7.89
C ILE A 110 -9.85 -1.24 -6.83
N ARG A 111 -8.96 -2.23 -6.74
CA ARG A 111 -7.79 -2.22 -5.85
C ARG A 111 -6.53 -1.98 -6.67
N PHE A 112 -5.60 -1.22 -6.11
CA PHE A 112 -4.35 -0.86 -6.78
C PHE A 112 -3.23 -0.59 -5.77
N ALA A 113 -1.99 -0.78 -6.21
CA ALA A 113 -0.82 -0.37 -5.46
C ALA A 113 -0.54 1.13 -5.71
N ALA A 114 -0.23 1.85 -4.64
CA ALA A 114 0.34 3.20 -4.68
C ALA A 114 1.88 3.12 -4.63
N ALA A 115 2.54 4.19 -4.18
CA ALA A 115 3.98 4.18 -3.96
C ALA A 115 4.37 3.17 -2.87
N LYS A 116 5.61 2.65 -2.95
CA LYS A 116 6.21 1.82 -1.88
C LYS A 116 7.02 2.70 -0.94
N ALA A 117 6.97 2.39 0.35
CA ALA A 117 7.86 3.01 1.33
C ALA A 117 9.28 2.55 1.10
N ARG A 118 10.23 3.49 1.09
CA ARG A 118 11.64 3.17 0.97
C ARG A 118 12.23 2.84 2.34
N ILE A 119 12.88 1.69 2.41
CA ILE A 119 13.69 1.25 3.54
C ILE A 119 15.12 1.21 3.05
N ARG A 120 15.90 2.23 3.40
CA ARG A 120 17.34 2.27 3.13
C ARG A 120 18.04 1.49 4.21
N TYR A 121 19.05 0.69 3.86
CA TYR A 121 19.83 -0.02 4.86
C TYR A 121 21.31 -0.05 4.52
N SER A 122 22.14 -0.01 5.57
CA SER A 122 23.58 -0.24 5.47
C SER A 122 24.01 -1.32 6.45
N ILE A 123 25.01 -2.10 6.04
CA ILE A 123 25.63 -3.14 6.87
C ILE A 123 27.11 -2.78 6.99
N LYS A 124 27.52 -2.32 8.16
CA LYS A 124 28.89 -1.87 8.43
C LYS A 124 29.63 -2.94 9.22
N THR A 125 30.75 -3.40 8.68
CA THR A 125 31.65 -4.33 9.37
C THR A 125 32.74 -3.56 10.10
N GLY A 126 32.92 -3.80 11.40
CA GLY A 126 34.02 -3.23 12.17
C GLY A 126 35.32 -4.02 12.02
N MET A 127 36.45 -3.37 12.33
CA MET A 127 37.75 -4.04 12.31
C MET A 127 37.90 -4.97 13.52
N ALA A 128 38.28 -6.22 13.26
CA ALA A 128 38.67 -7.17 14.30
C ALA A 128 39.98 -7.86 13.87
N LEU A 129 41.13 -7.24 14.15
CA LEU A 129 42.43 -7.85 13.87
C LEU A 129 42.58 -9.13 14.74
N PHE A 130 43.03 -10.22 14.12
CA PHE A 130 43.29 -11.54 14.75
C PHE A 130 42.11 -12.34 15.32
N ARG A 131 40.90 -11.79 15.44
CA ARG A 131 39.71 -12.56 15.89
C ARG A 131 39.09 -13.37 14.75
N LYS A 132 38.45 -14.50 15.07
CA LYS A 132 37.66 -15.31 14.11
C LYS A 132 36.33 -14.64 13.73
N TYR A 133 35.81 -13.83 14.63
CA TYR A 133 34.57 -13.08 14.47
C TYR A 133 34.86 -11.60 14.22
N GLN A 134 33.91 -10.93 13.58
CA GLN A 134 33.93 -9.49 13.37
C GLN A 134 32.59 -8.88 13.78
N PRO A 135 32.59 -7.67 14.36
CA PRO A 135 31.36 -6.97 14.68
C PRO A 135 30.70 -6.44 13.41
N VAL A 136 29.38 -6.50 13.37
CA VAL A 136 28.54 -5.97 12.29
C VAL A 136 27.45 -5.11 12.90
N ARG A 137 27.27 -3.94 12.32
CA ARG A 137 26.18 -3.02 12.63
C ARG A 137 25.24 -2.92 11.43
N ILE A 138 23.96 -3.13 11.68
CA ILE A 138 22.90 -2.92 10.70
C ILE A 138 22.21 -1.60 11.04
N GLU A 139 22.14 -0.70 10.07
CA GLU A 139 21.41 0.55 10.20
C GLU A 139 20.30 0.58 9.13
N LEU A 140 19.10 1.00 9.51
CA LEU A 140 17.96 1.17 8.60
C LEU A 140 17.42 2.60 8.70
N THR A 141 16.98 3.15 7.58
CA THR A 141 16.22 4.41 7.53
C THR A 141 14.93 4.20 6.76
N SER A 142 13.79 4.52 7.39
CA SER A 142 12.46 4.34 6.80
C SER A 142 11.63 5.62 6.86
N GLU A 143 10.80 5.86 5.86
CA GLU A 143 9.84 6.98 5.83
C GLU A 143 8.59 6.72 6.70
N VAL A 144 8.27 5.45 6.94
CA VAL A 144 7.10 5.00 7.71
C VAL A 144 7.49 3.91 8.71
N ALA A 145 6.60 3.62 9.65
CA ALA A 145 6.79 2.47 10.54
C ALA A 145 6.74 1.17 9.73
N VAL A 146 7.67 0.27 9.99
CA VAL A 146 7.74 -1.06 9.36
C VAL A 146 7.61 -2.11 10.44
N PRO A 147 6.62 -3.00 10.36
CA PRO A 147 6.42 -4.00 11.40
C PRO A 147 7.57 -5.02 11.37
N LYS A 148 8.00 -5.48 12.54
CA LYS A 148 9.17 -6.36 12.69
C LYS A 148 9.07 -7.64 11.89
N GLU A 149 7.86 -8.17 11.71
CA GLU A 149 7.63 -9.37 10.93
C GLU A 149 7.82 -9.14 9.43
N ALA A 150 7.98 -7.90 8.94
CA ALA A 150 8.21 -7.63 7.53
C ALA A 150 9.64 -7.96 7.09
N LEU A 151 10.61 -7.88 7.99
CA LEU A 151 12.04 -7.97 7.66
C LEU A 151 12.75 -9.09 8.41
N CYS A 152 13.74 -9.66 7.75
CA CYS A 152 14.73 -10.54 8.35
C CYS A 152 16.10 -10.23 7.77
N TYR A 153 17.15 -10.67 8.46
CA TYR A 153 18.49 -10.72 7.89
C TYR A 153 18.98 -12.16 7.81
N VAL A 154 19.67 -12.49 6.73
CA VAL A 154 20.18 -13.83 6.46
C VAL A 154 21.69 -13.81 6.58
N LEU A 155 22.22 -14.73 7.38
CA LEU A 155 23.65 -14.98 7.49
C LEU A 155 24.02 -16.20 6.65
N LYS A 156 24.97 -16.04 5.72
CA LYS A 156 25.48 -17.14 4.88
C LYS A 156 26.99 -17.16 4.90
N GLU A 157 27.59 -18.34 4.99
CA GLU A 157 29.05 -18.47 4.86
C GLU A 157 29.50 -18.34 3.39
N GLY A 158 30.61 -17.64 3.18
CA GLY A 158 31.25 -17.43 1.89
C GLY A 158 30.57 -16.36 1.05
N ARG A 159 29.49 -16.74 0.35
CA ARG A 159 28.83 -15.86 -0.64
C ARG A 159 27.68 -15.07 -0.04
N MET A 160 27.29 -13.99 -0.72
CA MET A 160 26.11 -13.22 -0.36
C MET A 160 24.85 -14.09 -0.46
N PRO A 161 23.91 -14.04 0.50
CA PRO A 161 22.61 -14.68 0.36
C PRO A 161 21.85 -14.09 -0.83
N LEU A 162 21.18 -14.94 -1.62
CA LEU A 162 20.32 -14.52 -2.73
C LEU A 162 18.84 -14.48 -2.35
N HIS A 163 18.42 -15.32 -1.40
CA HIS A 163 17.05 -15.45 -0.90
C HIS A 163 17.04 -15.72 0.62
N PRO A 164 15.90 -15.62 1.32
CA PRO A 164 15.80 -15.97 2.74
C PRO A 164 16.32 -17.37 3.10
N GLU A 165 16.10 -18.35 2.24
CA GLU A 165 16.40 -19.77 2.48
C GLU A 165 17.89 -20.13 2.28
N ASP A 166 18.70 -19.18 1.80
CA ASP A 166 20.11 -19.39 1.42
C ASP A 166 21.08 -19.49 2.61
N GLY A 167 20.60 -19.34 3.83
CA GLY A 167 21.41 -19.32 5.05
C GLY A 167 20.57 -19.30 6.31
N THR A 168 21.18 -18.90 7.43
CA THR A 168 20.47 -18.78 8.70
C THR A 168 19.68 -17.48 8.73
N VAL A 169 18.35 -17.59 8.86
CA VAL A 169 17.42 -16.47 8.97
C VAL A 169 17.35 -15.99 10.40
N TYR A 170 17.47 -14.68 10.59
CA TYR A 170 17.27 -14.01 11.87
C TYR A 170 16.12 -12.99 11.76
N PRO A 171 15.05 -13.14 12.55
CA PRO A 171 13.95 -12.20 12.56
C PRO A 171 14.33 -10.90 13.30
N PHE A 172 13.65 -9.81 12.97
CA PHE A 172 13.70 -8.59 13.77
C PHE A 172 12.80 -8.75 15.01
N ILE A 173 13.26 -8.23 16.15
CA ILE A 173 12.54 -8.34 17.42
C ILE A 173 11.65 -7.13 17.72
N ASP A 174 11.98 -5.99 17.11
CA ASP A 174 11.32 -4.69 17.27
C ASP A 174 10.92 -4.10 15.92
N ASP A 175 9.84 -3.32 15.92
CA ASP A 175 9.38 -2.59 14.75
C ASP A 175 10.37 -1.48 14.38
N ILE A 176 10.57 -1.26 13.08
CA ILE A 176 11.37 -0.15 12.58
C ILE A 176 10.54 1.13 12.66
N GLN A 177 11.04 2.11 13.39
CA GLN A 177 10.38 3.41 13.51
C GLN A 177 10.68 4.29 12.28
N PRO A 178 9.85 5.30 11.98
CA PRO A 178 10.21 6.32 11.00
C PRO A 178 11.54 7.00 11.37
N GLY A 179 12.37 7.28 10.37
CA GLY A 179 13.73 7.81 10.54
C GLY A 179 14.78 6.71 10.69
N ARG A 180 15.89 7.06 11.36
CA ARG A 180 17.06 6.18 11.50
C ARG A 180 16.91 5.22 12.67
N ASN A 181 17.16 3.94 12.41
CA ASN A 181 17.14 2.84 13.36
C ASN A 181 18.50 2.14 13.31
N VAL A 182 19.08 1.88 14.48
CA VAL A 182 20.36 1.19 14.61
C VAL A 182 20.12 -0.06 15.44
N LEU A 183 20.40 -1.22 14.86
CA LEU A 183 20.30 -2.48 15.59
C LEU A 183 21.49 -2.64 16.54
N PRO A 184 21.34 -3.44 17.62
CA PRO A 184 22.47 -3.87 18.43
C PRO A 184 23.57 -4.49 17.55
N ASP A 185 24.83 -4.23 17.92
CA ASP A 185 25.97 -4.84 17.24
C ASP A 185 25.94 -6.35 17.43
N ILE A 186 26.19 -7.09 16.35
CA ILE A 186 26.27 -8.55 16.35
C ILE A 186 27.67 -9.01 15.93
N GLU A 187 28.12 -10.15 16.46
CA GLU A 187 29.37 -10.77 16.02
C GLU A 187 29.07 -11.90 15.02
N ILE A 188 29.74 -11.87 13.86
CA ILE A 188 29.64 -12.93 12.85
C ILE A 188 31.01 -13.49 12.46
N PRO A 189 31.09 -14.74 11.96
CA PRO A 189 32.33 -15.24 11.39
C PRO A 189 32.79 -14.37 10.22
N LYS A 190 34.11 -14.14 10.11
CA LYS A 190 34.69 -13.29 9.04
C LYS A 190 34.38 -13.75 7.61
N ASN A 191 34.22 -15.06 7.42
CA ASN A 191 33.88 -15.63 6.12
C ASN A 191 32.39 -15.47 5.78
N SER A 192 31.56 -15.00 6.71
CA SER A 192 30.12 -14.88 6.50
C SER A 192 29.73 -13.55 5.86
N ARG A 193 28.54 -13.53 5.27
CA ARG A 193 27.90 -12.38 4.63
C ARG A 193 26.48 -12.25 5.16
N ILE A 194 26.03 -11.01 5.33
CA ILE A 194 24.67 -10.69 5.75
C ILE A 194 23.96 -9.91 4.64
N LYS A 195 22.67 -10.20 4.43
CA LYS A 195 21.78 -9.39 3.62
C LYS A 195 20.37 -9.35 4.22
N LEU A 196 19.68 -8.24 4.05
CA LEU A 196 18.28 -8.07 4.48
C LEU A 196 17.30 -8.54 3.40
N PHE A 197 16.18 -9.10 3.85
CA PHE A 197 15.09 -9.55 2.99
C PHE A 197 13.74 -9.26 3.63
N PHE A 198 12.72 -9.19 2.78
CA PHE A 198 11.34 -9.35 3.24
C PHE A 198 11.08 -10.80 3.63
N THR A 199 10.42 -11.02 4.75
CA THR A 199 9.98 -12.35 5.21
C THR A 199 8.95 -12.97 4.26
N ASP A 200 8.06 -12.13 3.70
CA ASP A 200 7.15 -12.45 2.61
C ASP A 200 7.30 -11.39 1.52
N GLY A 201 8.06 -11.73 0.48
CA GLY A 201 8.32 -10.84 -0.65
C GLY A 201 7.08 -10.45 -1.45
N LYS A 202 6.01 -11.27 -1.45
CA LYS A 202 4.75 -10.93 -2.13
C LYS A 202 3.96 -9.92 -1.31
N LYS A 203 3.80 -10.17 -0.01
CA LYS A 203 3.05 -9.28 0.89
C LYS A 203 3.77 -7.96 1.11
N TYR A 204 5.02 -8.00 1.56
CA TYR A 204 5.75 -6.80 1.97
C TYR A 204 6.42 -6.09 0.81
N GLY A 205 6.77 -6.81 -0.26
CA GLY A 205 7.29 -6.20 -1.48
C GLY A 205 6.27 -5.35 -2.23
N GLU A 206 4.97 -5.47 -1.97
CA GLU A 206 3.94 -4.56 -2.48
C GLU A 206 3.87 -3.23 -1.70
N LEU A 207 4.34 -3.21 -0.44
CA LEU A 207 4.24 -2.08 0.47
C LEU A 207 5.57 -1.32 0.61
N PHE A 208 6.68 -2.05 0.54
CA PHE A 208 8.02 -1.57 0.86
C PHE A 208 9.01 -1.89 -0.25
N GLU A 209 10.07 -1.11 -0.32
CA GLU A 209 11.24 -1.33 -1.16
C GLU A 209 12.51 -1.27 -0.31
N LEU A 210 13.37 -2.29 -0.41
CA LEU A 210 14.67 -2.33 0.25
C LEU A 210 15.75 -1.76 -0.66
N ILE A 211 16.44 -0.72 -0.18
CA ILE A 211 17.50 -0.03 -0.93
C ILE A 211 18.81 -0.15 -0.15
N PRO A 212 19.81 -0.92 -0.64
CA PRO A 212 21.13 -0.95 -0.02
C PRO A 212 21.87 0.37 -0.21
N GLU A 213 22.59 0.82 0.83
CA GLU A 213 23.53 1.96 0.83
C GLU A 213 24.99 1.52 0.80
#